data_AF-A0A5S3PQZ6-F1
#
_entry.id   AF-A0A5S3PQZ6-F1
#
_cell.length_a   1.000
_cell.length_b   1.000
_cell.length_c   1.000
_cell.angle_alpha   90.00
_cell.angle_beta   90.00
_cell.angle_gamma   90.00
#
_symmetry.space_group_name_H-M   'P 1'
#
loop_
_entity.id
_entity.type
_entity.pdbx_description
1 polymer ?
#
loop_
_entity_poly.entity_id
_entity_poly.type
_entity_poly.pdbx_seq_one_letter_code
_entity_poly.pdbx_strand_id
1 'polypeptide(L)'
;MKIIYRNNDRYAIKKLLLDIGEPELERECWRRKLHKPRRINLFFLETNEGITSLKYKYPQKGVETIIDVSQYDLPECGWIRYKIPY
;
A
#
# COMPACT_ATOMS: atom_id res chain seq x y z
N MET A 1 -11.02 19.36 -2.20
CA MET A 1 -9.93 18.61 -2.87
C MET A 1 -9.31 17.70 -1.84
N LYS A 2 -9.10 16.43 -2.15
CA LYS A 2 -8.48 15.51 -1.19
C LYS A 2 -6.97 15.48 -1.43
N ILE A 3 -6.18 15.74 -0.39
CA ILE A 3 -4.72 15.64 -0.44
C ILE A 3 -4.35 14.27 0.10
N ILE A 4 -3.65 13.49 -0.70
CA ILE A 4 -3.07 12.21 -0.28
C ILE A 4 -1.57 12.26 -0.51
N TYR A 5 -0.81 11.42 0.20
CA TYR A 5 0.61 11.24 -0.05
C TYR A 5 0.86 9.80 -0.48
N ARG A 6 1.73 9.59 -1.45
CA ARG A 6 2.11 8.25 -1.90
C ARG A 6 3.60 8.03 -1.80
N ASN A 7 4.00 6.81 -1.47
CA ASN A 7 5.39 6.40 -1.45
C ASN A 7 5.56 5.10 -2.25
N ASN A 8 6.51 5.11 -3.19
CA ASN A 8 6.79 3.97 -4.07
C ASN A 8 8.20 3.38 -3.80
N ASP A 9 8.80 3.70 -2.65
CA ASP A 9 10.10 3.17 -2.26
C ASP A 9 10.03 1.65 -2.13
N ARG A 10 10.70 0.96 -3.05
CA ARG A 10 10.69 -0.50 -3.13
C ARG A 10 11.42 -1.14 -1.96
N TYR A 11 12.42 -0.48 -1.38
CA TYR A 11 13.15 -0.99 -0.23
C TYR A 11 12.26 -0.97 1.00
N ALA A 12 11.62 0.17 1.28
CA ALA A 12 10.67 0.30 2.38
C ALA A 12 9.49 -0.66 2.23
N ILE A 13 8.90 -0.75 1.03
CA ILE A 13 7.80 -1.68 0.75
C ILE A 13 8.24 -3.14 0.92
N LYS A 14 9.45 -3.51 0.48
CA LYS A 14 9.98 -4.87 0.66
C LYS A 14 10.13 -5.21 2.13
N LYS A 15 10.72 -4.31 2.93
CA LYS A 15 10.86 -4.48 4.37
C LYS A 15 9.48 -4.66 5.03
N LEU A 16 8.54 -3.79 4.68
CA LEU A 16 7.18 -3.85 5.19
C LEU A 16 6.45 -5.16 4.85
N LEU A 17 6.61 -5.67 3.62
CA LEU A 17 6.03 -6.95 3.22
C LEU A 17 6.62 -8.13 4.02
N LEU A 18 7.89 -8.06 4.40
CA LEU A 18 8.53 -9.04 5.27
C LEU A 18 7.99 -8.95 6.70
N ASP A 19 7.83 -7.73 7.23
CA ASP A 19 7.31 -7.48 8.58
C ASP A 19 5.83 -7.90 8.72
N ILE A 20 5.01 -7.65 7.69
CA ILE A 20 3.62 -8.13 7.62
C ILE A 20 3.60 -9.66 7.56
N GLY A 21 4.48 -10.24 6.76
CA GLY A 21 4.53 -11.67 6.51
C GLY A 21 3.55 -12.15 5.44
N GLU A 22 3.95 -13.19 4.72
CA GLU A 22 3.16 -13.78 3.63
C GLU A 22 1.78 -14.31 4.07
N PRO A 23 1.64 -15.03 5.21
CA PRO A 23 0.33 -15.54 5.64
C PRO A 23 -0.69 -14.44 5.93
N GLU A 24 -0.24 -13.35 6.55
CA GLU A 24 -1.09 -12.19 6.87
C GLU A 24 -1.54 -11.48 5.59
N LEU A 25 -0.60 -11.25 4.67
CA LEU A 25 -0.87 -10.63 3.39
C LEU A 25 -1.87 -11.44 2.57
N GLU A 26 -1.71 -12.76 2.52
CA GLU A 26 -2.65 -13.66 1.84
C GLU A 26 -4.03 -13.63 2.48
N ARG A 27 -4.10 -13.66 3.82
CA ARG A 27 -5.36 -13.58 4.57
C ARG A 27 -6.11 -12.29 4.26
N GLU A 28 -5.43 -11.14 4.25
CA GLU A 28 -6.03 -9.85 3.93
C GLU A 28 -6.49 -9.77 2.47
N CYS A 29 -5.69 -10.28 1.54
CA CYS A 29 -6.10 -10.38 0.14
C CYS A 29 -7.35 -11.25 -0.01
N TRP A 30 -7.40 -12.41 0.64
CA TRP A 30 -8.56 -13.31 0.59
C TRP A 30 -9.82 -12.68 1.19
N ARG A 31 -9.70 -12.06 2.38
CA ARG A 31 -10.79 -11.32 3.04
C ARG A 31 -11.39 -10.24 2.15
N ARG A 32 -10.56 -9.59 1.33
CA ARG A 32 -10.96 -8.53 0.38
C ARG A 32 -11.33 -9.04 -1.01
N LYS A 33 -11.37 -10.37 -1.23
CA LYS A 33 -11.61 -10.99 -2.54
C LYS A 33 -10.63 -10.47 -3.62
N LEU A 34 -9.37 -10.34 -3.24
CA LEU A 34 -8.27 -9.92 -4.10
C LEU A 34 -7.36 -11.10 -4.42
N HIS A 35 -6.85 -11.15 -5.65
CA HIS A 35 -5.79 -12.10 -5.99
C HIS A 35 -4.50 -11.74 -5.26
N LYS A 36 -3.72 -12.76 -4.91
CA LYS A 36 -2.39 -12.57 -4.32
C LYS A 36 -1.52 -11.68 -5.21
N PRO A 37 -0.99 -10.57 -4.69
CA PRO A 37 -0.04 -9.71 -5.40
C PRO A 37 1.22 -10.49 -5.82
N ARG A 38 1.72 -10.24 -7.03
CA ARG A 38 2.90 -10.95 -7.56
C ARG A 38 4.07 -10.04 -7.93
N ARG A 39 3.83 -8.74 -8.12
CA ARG A 39 4.84 -7.80 -8.64
C ARG A 39 5.09 -6.69 -7.66
N ILE A 40 6.28 -6.68 -7.04
CA ILE A 40 6.64 -5.67 -6.05
C ILE A 40 6.48 -4.23 -6.56
N ASN A 41 6.75 -3.98 -7.85
CA ASN A 41 6.66 -2.64 -8.47
C ASN A 41 5.23 -2.08 -8.57
N LEU A 42 4.20 -2.89 -8.29
CA LEU A 42 2.81 -2.45 -8.31
C LEU A 42 2.27 -2.13 -6.92
N PHE A 43 3.08 -2.37 -5.87
CA PHE A 43 2.79 -1.91 -4.53
C PHE A 43 3.20 -0.45 -4.35
N PHE A 44 2.45 0.23 -3.48
CA PHE A 44 2.81 1.56 -2.99
C PHE A 44 2.09 1.83 -1.67
N LEU A 45 2.64 2.73 -0.88
CA LEU A 45 1.98 3.26 0.30
C LEU A 45 1.16 4.47 -0.09
N GLU A 46 -0.01 4.61 0.52
CA GLU A 46 -0.81 5.82 0.45
C GLU A 46 -1.20 6.25 1.86
N THR A 47 -0.93 7.50 2.19
CA THR A 47 -1.36 8.11 3.43
C THR A 47 -2.42 9.18 3.17
N ASN A 48 -3.43 9.18 4.03
CA ASN A 48 -4.48 10.18 4.03
C ASN A 48 -5.01 10.34 5.46
N GLU A 49 -5.14 11.57 5.94
CA GLU A 49 -5.81 11.89 7.22
C GLU A 49 -5.31 11.05 8.41
N GLY A 50 -3.99 10.76 8.45
CA GLY A 50 -3.35 10.02 9.55
C GLY A 50 -3.35 8.49 9.41
N ILE A 51 -3.99 7.94 8.37
CA ILE A 51 -3.95 6.50 8.09
C ILE A 51 -2.98 6.26 6.93
N THR A 52 -2.10 5.26 7.08
CA THR A 52 -1.23 4.78 6.02
C THR A 52 -1.64 3.37 5.61
N SER A 53 -1.90 3.18 4.33
CA SER A 53 -2.32 1.88 3.79
C SER A 53 -1.36 1.38 2.72
N LEU A 54 -1.10 0.07 2.76
CA LEU A 54 -0.43 -0.63 1.67
C LEU A 54 -1.45 -0.91 0.56
N LYS A 55 -1.18 -0.38 -0.63
CA LYS A 55 -2.02 -0.52 -1.82
C LYS A 55 -1.30 -1.28 -2.92
N TYR A 56 -2.09 -1.88 -3.81
CA TYR A 56 -1.58 -2.57 -4.99
C TYR A 56 -2.39 -2.21 -6.24
N LYS A 57 -1.68 -1.95 -7.33
CA LYS A 57 -2.28 -1.70 -8.65
C LYS A 57 -2.45 -3.02 -9.40
N TYR A 58 -3.66 -3.57 -9.35
CA TYR A 58 -4.07 -4.71 -10.16
C TYR A 58 -4.28 -4.28 -11.62
N PRO A 59 -3.65 -4.92 -12.62
CA PRO A 59 -3.77 -4.52 -14.03
C PRO A 59 -5.19 -4.42 -14.56
N GLN A 60 -6.09 -5.31 -14.10
CA GLN A 60 -7.48 -5.37 -14.58
C GLN A 60 -8.49 -4.66 -13.67
N LYS A 61 -8.18 -4.51 -12.37
CA LYS A 61 -9.11 -3.99 -11.36
C LYS A 61 -8.79 -2.56 -10.92
N GLY A 62 -7.56 -2.09 -11.16
CA GLY A 62 -7.10 -0.78 -10.72
C GLY A 62 -6.41 -0.84 -9.35
N VAL A 63 -6.49 0.25 -8.59
CA VAL A 63 -5.82 0.38 -7.29
C VAL A 63 -6.72 -0.14 -6.18
N GLU A 64 -6.21 -1.10 -5.42
CA GLU A 64 -6.91 -1.67 -4.27
C GLU A 64 -6.09 -1.50 -3.00
N THR A 65 -6.79 -1.37 -1.88
CA THR A 65 -6.17 -1.33 -0.56
C THR A 65 -6.05 -2.73 -0.02
N ILE A 66 -4.84 -3.15 0.38
CA ILE A 66 -4.59 -4.48 0.93
C ILE A 66 -4.76 -4.45 2.44
N ILE A 67 -3.99 -3.60 3.14
CA ILE A 67 -3.94 -3.59 4.60
C ILE A 67 -3.58 -2.19 5.11
N ASP A 68 -4.07 -1.86 6.31
CA ASP A 68 -3.62 -0.70 7.08
C ASP A 68 -2.26 -1.02 7.73
N VAL A 69 -1.28 -0.15 7.48
CA VAL A 69 0.10 -0.32 7.93
C VAL A 69 0.55 0.80 8.86
N SER A 70 -0.38 1.57 9.41
CA SER A 70 -0.10 2.70 10.31
C SER A 70 0.66 2.29 11.59
N GLN A 71 0.58 1.01 11.96
CA GLN A 71 1.28 0.43 13.13
C GLN A 71 2.70 -0.09 12.83
N TYR A 72 3.13 -0.10 11.57
CA TYR A 72 4.43 -0.62 11.16
C TYR A 72 5.46 0.52 11.02
N ASP A 73 6.72 0.15 10.83
CA ASP A 73 7.80 1.08 10.52
C ASP A 73 7.62 1.65 9.11
N LEU A 74 7.27 2.94 9.03
CA LEU A 74 6.97 3.65 7.78
C LEU A 74 8.17 4.47 7.31
N PRO A 75 8.36 4.64 5.99
CA PRO A 75 9.46 5.46 5.49
C PRO A 75 9.29 6.92 5.91
N GLU A 76 10.35 7.55 6.41
CA GLU A 76 10.35 8.98 6.79
C GLU A 76 10.37 9.91 5.55
N CYS A 77 10.95 9.44 4.45
CA CYS A 77 11.20 10.21 3.22
C CYS A 77 10.57 9.57 1.98
N GLY A 78 10.53 10.31 0.86
CA GLY A 78 10.04 9.78 -0.42
C GLY A 78 8.52 9.86 -0.64
N TRP A 79 7.81 10.55 0.26
CA TRP A 79 6.39 10.83 0.12
C TRP A 79 6.13 11.93 -0.91
N ILE A 80 5.33 11.59 -1.93
CA ILE A 80 4.92 12.51 -2.98
C ILE A 80 3.48 12.93 -2.72
N ARG A 81 3.24 14.25 -2.69
CA ARG A 81 1.91 14.82 -2.51
C ARG A 81 1.10 14.70 -3.81
N TYR A 82 -0.08 14.11 -3.73
CA TYR A 82 -1.06 14.03 -4.81
C TYR A 82 -2.34 14.78 -4.43
N LYS A 83 -2.91 15.50 -5.40
CA LYS A 83 -4.22 16.15 -5.28
C LYS A 83 -5.22 15.34 -6.11
N ILE A 84 -6.27 14.83 -5.47
CA ILE A 84 -7.38 14.19 -6.17
C ILE A 84 -8.47 15.26 -6.38
N PRO A 85 -8.75 15.66 -7.64
CA PRO A 85 -9.93 16.48 -7.95
C PRO A 85 -11.19 15.64 -7.71
N TYR A 86 -12.26 16.29 -7.22
CA TYR A 86 -13.53 15.65 -6.87
C TYR A 86 -14.12 14.82 -8.00
#